data_AF-A0A7L9BRS4-F1
#
_entry.id   AF-A0A7L9BRS4-F1
#
_cell.length_a   1.000
_cell.length_b   1.000
_cell.length_c   1.000
_cell.angle_alpha   90.00
_cell.angle_beta   90.00
_cell.angle_gamma   90.00
#
_symmetry.space_group_name_H-M   'P 1'
#
loop_
_entity.id
_entity.type
_entity.pdbx_description
1 polymer ?
#
loop_
_entity_poly.entity_id
_entity_poly.type
_entity_poly.pdbx_seq_one_letter_code
_entity_poly.pdbx_strand_id
1 'polypeptide(L)' 'MSDSLRIMCPNLACRKVLAVPRTARGKTVRCRSCSTNIRVPAEPKAAAPAEDKSNKGAA' A
#
# COMPACT_ATOMS: atom_id res chain seq x y z
N MET A 1 -7.95 20.88 2.87
CA MET A 1 -8.13 19.80 3.87
C MET A 1 -7.00 18.79 3.71
N SER A 2 -6.30 18.44 4.78
CA SER A 2 -5.19 17.47 4.74
C SER A 2 -5.73 16.04 4.79
N ASP A 3 -5.83 15.37 3.64
CA ASP A 3 -6.26 13.97 3.57
C ASP A 3 -5.10 13.05 3.99
N SER A 4 -5.19 12.57 5.23
CA SER A 4 -4.21 11.67 5.85
C SER A 4 -4.87 10.37 6.28
N LEU A 5 -4.21 9.25 5.99
CA LEU A 5 -4.62 7.91 6.37
C LEU A 5 -3.88 7.47 7.63
N ARG A 6 -4.54 6.65 8.46
CA ARG A 6 -3.94 6.09 9.66
C ARG A 6 -3.46 4.68 9.40
N ILE A 7 -2.19 4.42 9.66
CA ILE A 7 -1.54 3.11 9.52
C ILE A 7 -0.75 2.80 10.78
N MET A 8 -0.79 1.54 11.22
CA MET A 8 0.00 1.07 12.35
C MET A 8 1.44 0.75 11.91
N CYS A 9 2.43 1.16 12.70
CA CYS A 9 3.81 0.76 12.46
C CYS A 9 3.97 -0.77 12.63
N PRO A 10 4.56 -1.48 11.66
CA PRO A 10 4.76 -2.93 11.70
C PRO A 10 5.85 -3.37 12.70
N ASN A 11 6.62 -2.42 13.26
CA ASN A 11 7.60 -2.73 14.29
C ASN A 11 6.87 -3.01 15.62
N LEU A 12 6.98 -4.25 16.11
CA LEU A 12 6.33 -4.71 17.34
C LEU A 12 6.74 -3.94 18.60
N ALA A 13 7.93 -3.32 18.62
CA ALA A 13 8.36 -2.47 19.73
C ALA A 13 7.73 -1.06 19.65
N CYS A 14 7.30 -0.61 18.46
CA CYS A 14 6.75 0.73 18.26
C CYS A 14 5.22 0.75 18.25
N ARG A 15 4.58 -0.08 17.40
CA ARG A 15 3.12 -0.20 17.16
C ARG A 15 2.33 1.12 17.09
N LYS A 16 3.01 2.24 16.87
CA LYS A 16 2.41 3.57 16.91
C LYS A 16 1.59 3.82 15.65
N VAL A 17 0.46 4.47 15.80
CA VAL A 17 -0.39 4.89 14.68
C VAL A 17 0.21 6.12 14.04
N LEU A 18 0.49 6.03 12.75
CA LEU A 18 1.06 7.10 11.93
C LEU A 18 -0.03 7.69 11.04
N ALA A 19 -0.11 9.02 11.02
CA ALA A 19 -0.88 9.75 10.02
C ALA A 19 0.01 9.96 8.79
N VAL A 20 -0.33 9.31 7.69
CA VAL A 20 0.47 9.28 6.46
C VAL A 20 -0.35 9.92 5.35
N PRO A 21 0.21 10.85 4.56
CA PRO A 21 -0.55 11.49 3.49
C PRO A 21 -0.90 10.50 2.39
N ARG A 22 -2.04 10.71 1.72
CA ARG A 22 -2.47 9.89 0.57
C ARG A 22 -1.43 9.82 -0.54
N THR A 23 -0.67 10.89 -0.75
CA THR A 23 0.39 10.99 -1.77
C THR A 23 1.55 10.00 -1.54
N ALA A 24 1.64 9.44 -0.35
CA ALA A 24 2.62 8.42 0.01
C ALA A 24 2.11 6.98 -0.16
N ARG A 25 0.87 6.76 -0.64
CA ARG A 25 0.38 5.42 -1.00
C ARG A 25 1.29 4.77 -2.03
N GLY A 26 1.59 3.49 -1.83
CA GLY A 26 2.53 2.73 -2.67
C GLY A 26 4.00 3.09 -2.47
N LYS A 27 4.34 4.05 -1.61
CA LYS A 27 5.72 4.46 -1.32
C LYS A 27 6.19 3.91 0.03
N THR A 28 7.50 3.98 0.26
CA THR A 28 8.11 3.68 1.55
C THR A 28 8.28 4.96 2.35
N VAL A 29 7.67 5.02 3.53
CA VAL A 29 7.76 6.16 4.46
C VAL A 29 8.53 5.79 5.72
N ARG A 30 9.15 6.76 6.39
CA ARG A 30 9.78 6.53 7.69
C ARG A 30 8.82 6.79 8.85
N CYS A 31 8.79 5.87 9.80
CA CYS A 31 8.09 6.06 11.07
C CYS A 31 8.72 7.22 11.85
N ARG A 32 7.91 8.19 12.27
CA ARG A 32 8.40 9.34 13.07
C ARG A 32 8.85 8.96 14.49
N SER A 33 8.46 7.78 14.98
CA SER A 33 8.76 7.36 16.36
C SER A 33 9.90 6.36 16.48
N CYS A 34 10.08 5.44 15.52
CA CYS A 34 11.14 4.43 15.56
C CYS A 34 12.07 4.45 14.35
N SER A 35 11.89 5.39 13.42
CA SER A 35 12.71 5.53 12.20
C SER A 35 12.69 4.31 11.25
N THR A 36 11.85 3.30 11.50
CA THR A 36 11.68 2.15 10.62
C THR A 36 11.06 2.57 9.29
N ASN A 37 11.55 2.00 8.19
CA ASN A 37 10.98 2.15 6.86
C ASN A 37 9.72 1.27 6.73
N ILE A 38 8.58 1.88 6.42
CA ILE A 38 7.27 1.23 6.33
C ILE A 38 6.77 1.36 4.90
N ARG A 39 6.36 0.25 4.30
CA ARG A 39 5.72 0.24 2.98
C ARG A 39 4.24 0.56 3.13
N VAL A 40 3.78 1.68 2.58
CA VAL A 40 2.36 2.05 2.60
C VAL A 40 1.63 1.26 1.51
N PRO A 41 0.53 0.56 1.82
CA PRO A 41 -0.26 -0.12 0.80
C PRO A 41 -0.67 0.85 -0.31
N ALA A 42 -0.49 0.43 -1.56
CA ALA A 42 -1.05 1.15 -2.69
C ALA A 42 -2.58 1.10 -2.60
N GLU A 43 -3.26 2.09 -3.18
CA GLU A 43 -4.68 1.94 -3.44
C GLU A 43 -4.90 0.65 -4.23
N PRO A 44 -5.88 -0.19 -3.85
CA PRO A 44 -6.23 -1.35 -4.67
C PRO A 44 -6.58 -0.80 -6.05
N LYS A 45 -5.67 -0.98 -7.00
CA LYS A 45 -5.96 -0.76 -8.41
C LYS A 45 -7.06 -1.76 -8.69
N ALA A 46 -8.28 -1.27 -8.91
CA ALA A 46 -9.39 -2.11 -9.34
C ALA A 46 -8.84 -3.05 -10.41
N ALA A 47 -8.83 -4.34 -10.11
CA ALA A 47 -8.27 -5.33 -11.00
C ALA A 47 -8.97 -5.13 -12.35
N ALA A 48 -8.22 -4.69 -13.36
CA ALA A 48 -8.69 -4.83 -14.72
C ALA A 48 -8.99 -6.32 -14.90
N PRO A 49 -10.18 -6.70 -15.40
CA PRO A 49 -10.52 -8.10 -15.57
C PRO A 49 -9.44 -8.77 -16.39
N ALA A 50 -8.89 -9.87 -15.89
CA ALA A 50 -7.91 -10.66 -16.61
C ALA A 50 -8.55 -11.11 -17.94
N GLU A 51 -8.03 -10.61 -19.06
CA GLU A 51 -8.36 -11.11 -20.39
C GLU A 51 -7.95 -12.59 -20.48
N ASP A 52 -8.96 -13.43 -20.38
CA ASP A 52 -8.98 -14.84 -20.76
C ASP A 52 -8.56 -14.97 -22.23
N LYS A 53 -7.33 -15.41 -22.47
CA LYS A 53 -6.90 -15.90 -23.78
C LYS A 53 -7.23 -17.38 -23.89
N SER A 54 -8.51 -17.70 -24.05
CA SER A 54 -8.94 -18.97 -24.65
C SER A 54 -8.46 -18.97 -26.11
N ASN A 55 -7.32 -19.64 -26.39
CA ASN A 55 -6.92 -19.94 -27.75
C ASN A 55 -7.40 -21.35 -28.13
N LYS A 56 -8.36 -21.37 -29.05
CA LYS A 56 -8.83 -22.54 -29.80
C LYS A 56 -7.98 -22.70 -31.07
N GLY A 57 -7.26 -23.82 -31.18
CA GLY A 57 -6.73 -24.36 -32.45
C GLY A 57 -6.35 -25.83 -32.22
N ALA A 58 -7.00 -26.85 -32.78
CA ALA A 58 -7.28 -27.16 -34.19
C ALA A 58 -6.00 -27.45 -35.00
N ALA A 59 -5.57 -28.72 -34.98
CA ALA A 59 -5.00 -29.46 -36.11
C ALA A 59 -5.00 -30.96 -35.75
#